data_AF-A0A1H8PRU3-F1
#
_entry.id   AF-A0A1H8PRU3-F1
#
_cell.length_a   1.000
_cell.length_b   1.000
_cell.length_c   1.000
_cell.angle_alpha   90.00
_cell.angle_beta   90.00
_cell.angle_gamma   90.00
#
_symmetry.space_group_name_H-M   'P 1'
#
loop_
_entity.id
_entity.type
_entity.pdbx_description
1 polymer ?
#
loop_
_entity_poly.entity_id
_entity_poly.type
_entity_poly.pdbx_seq_one_letter_code
_entity_poly.pdbx_strand_id
1 'polypeptide(L)'
;MAEGGRPARQRQLALLALCALGLLVAAFAAPQVTAGPGLGPGGPGGSPEAPSGGGGGSGGGGGFGDAIEELLAWLASDDPDDRDGGGATPCTVRFAAEPTPGATVPVVVLDDGGRVDGARVSLDGEVVGTTDERGTVPVEVPYERELTLDATLPAGSTCSNSRETAGVEAAAASAAVAPGVGTGPRSPEPLRRADAGQDWPGEDDGDDTDGPRVTRAVTLDGEVEIRVEGEPIPGERVSLAARIDGEPMREATVTVDGERVGTTDDEGHYGLEIPTDGRDSLTVRVERGEFAGRKTVDVIDLRAVVRPTAILAIPGGDAVVVARLGNRTVPNATVTLGGERLGTTDAQGRLAFSLPTDPTASIALRSGELTARQSLLGLYALTALVTVLVVLALALAVAKLRGRTANVRRTATSLTDRCRRVARWLVGLAFRVTAALEGLLDWLAARVRALRAALASLWGLGILGAVRESVTGALTWLLSLPGRLRAALAAALTWLRGLPGRLRKRGADDARTADGETVATPASDRGTDPSGLRERWRAFARWIAPERWPQRTPGEVAREAAETGFPRESVRDLTRVFRDVEYGGRSETPEREERARTAFDALRDHREAADADDDRPDEEPEVTDRG
;
A
#
# COMPACT_ATOMS: atom_id res chain seq x y z
N MET A 1 -69.28 15.50 -8.95
CA MET A 1 -68.12 16.37 -8.63
C MET A 1 -67.01 15.50 -8.10
N ALA A 2 -65.86 15.48 -8.77
CA ALA A 2 -64.57 15.03 -8.23
C ALA A 2 -63.48 15.49 -9.20
N GLU A 3 -63.18 16.79 -9.12
CA GLU A 3 -62.03 17.42 -9.76
C GLU A 3 -60.73 17.07 -9.03
N GLY A 4 -59.62 17.12 -9.78
CA GLY A 4 -58.38 17.71 -9.29
C GLY A 4 -57.37 16.77 -8.64
N GLY A 5 -56.20 16.59 -9.29
CA GLY A 5 -54.99 16.16 -8.57
C GLY A 5 -54.04 15.20 -9.29
N ARG A 6 -53.76 15.35 -10.59
CA ARG A 6 -52.72 14.54 -11.27
C ARG A 6 -51.67 15.25 -12.16
N PRO A 7 -51.54 16.59 -12.27
CA PRO A 7 -50.39 17.19 -12.97
C PRO A 7 -49.16 17.48 -12.09
N ALA A 8 -49.29 17.50 -10.76
CA ALA A 8 -48.21 17.91 -9.86
C ALA A 8 -47.06 16.89 -9.75
N ARG A 9 -47.36 15.59 -9.67
CA ARG A 9 -46.33 14.53 -9.49
C ARG A 9 -45.40 14.35 -10.69
N GLN A 10 -45.88 14.58 -11.92
CA GLN A 10 -45.03 14.48 -13.12
C GLN A 10 -44.08 15.67 -13.26
N ARG A 11 -44.50 16.86 -12.80
CA ARG A 11 -43.62 18.03 -12.75
C ARG A 11 -42.58 17.89 -11.65
N GLN A 12 -42.94 17.34 -10.49
CA GLN A 12 -41.99 17.03 -9.41
C GLN A 12 -40.96 15.97 -9.80
N LEU A 13 -41.34 14.91 -10.52
CA LEU A 13 -40.38 13.91 -11.00
C LEU A 13 -39.46 14.45 -12.10
N ALA A 14 -39.96 15.34 -12.97
CA ALA A 14 -39.11 16.00 -13.97
C ALA A 14 -38.13 16.98 -13.31
N LEU A 15 -38.56 17.68 -12.25
CA LEU A 15 -37.72 18.62 -11.51
C LEU A 15 -36.67 17.87 -10.67
N LEU A 16 -37.02 16.74 -10.05
CA LEU A 16 -36.07 15.85 -9.36
C LEU A 16 -35.06 15.22 -10.32
N ALA A 17 -35.48 14.80 -11.52
CA ALA A 17 -34.55 14.29 -12.53
C ALA A 17 -33.60 15.39 -13.05
N LEU A 18 -34.08 16.63 -13.15
CA LEU A 18 -33.27 17.78 -13.56
C LEU A 18 -32.32 18.23 -12.44
N CYS A 19 -32.74 18.14 -11.17
CA CYS A 19 -31.87 18.33 -10.01
C CYS A 19 -30.81 17.23 -9.88
N ALA A 20 -31.16 15.97 -10.12
CA ALA A 20 -30.21 14.85 -10.12
C ALA A 20 -29.20 14.98 -11.27
N LEU A 21 -29.64 15.41 -12.45
CA LEU A 21 -28.74 15.71 -13.58
C LEU A 21 -27.84 16.92 -13.27
N GLY A 22 -28.37 17.95 -12.62
CA GLY A 22 -27.60 19.11 -12.16
C GLY A 22 -26.54 18.74 -11.12
N LEU A 23 -26.88 17.87 -10.16
CA LEU A 23 -25.93 17.35 -9.15
C LEU A 23 -24.84 16.47 -9.78
N LEU A 24 -25.18 15.68 -10.80
CA LEU A 24 -24.20 14.85 -11.52
C LEU A 24 -23.23 15.70 -12.36
N VAL A 25 -23.74 16.78 -12.98
CA VAL A 25 -22.89 17.77 -13.68
C VAL A 25 -22.04 18.57 -12.70
N ALA A 26 -22.58 18.95 -11.53
CA ALA A 26 -21.82 19.65 -10.49
C ALA A 26 -20.73 18.78 -9.86
N ALA A 27 -21.00 17.48 -9.65
CA ALA A 27 -20.01 16.53 -9.13
C ALA A 27 -18.83 16.31 -10.10
N PHE A 28 -19.05 16.46 -11.41
CA PHE A 28 -18.00 16.37 -12.43
C PHE A 28 -17.34 17.72 -12.78
N ALA A 29 -17.99 18.85 -12.48
CA ALA A 29 -17.46 20.19 -12.69
C ALA A 29 -16.73 20.76 -11.46
N ALA A 30 -16.83 20.09 -10.31
CA ALA A 30 -16.03 20.44 -9.13
C ALA A 30 -14.53 20.23 -9.46
N PRO A 31 -13.67 21.25 -9.32
CA PRO A 31 -12.25 21.07 -9.49
C PRO A 31 -11.77 20.06 -8.44
N GLN A 32 -11.09 19.01 -8.91
CA GLN A 32 -10.33 18.13 -8.04
C GLN A 32 -9.25 19.00 -7.38
N VAL A 33 -9.49 19.46 -6.15
CA VAL A 33 -8.48 20.14 -5.33
C VAL A 33 -7.43 19.10 -5.01
N THR A 34 -6.43 19.05 -5.87
CA THR A 34 -5.16 18.40 -5.59
C THR A 34 -4.48 19.28 -4.55
N ALA A 35 -4.51 18.85 -3.30
CA ALA A 35 -3.64 19.40 -2.26
C ALA A 35 -2.20 19.01 -2.62
N GLY A 36 -1.52 19.92 -3.32
CA GLY A 36 -0.07 19.97 -3.43
C GLY A 36 0.43 21.22 -2.70
N PRO A 37 1.54 21.16 -1.94
CA PRO A 37 1.98 22.23 -1.05
C PRO A 37 2.52 23.41 -1.86
N GLY A 38 1.94 24.59 -1.65
CA GLY A 38 2.36 25.85 -2.27
C GLY A 38 3.04 26.75 -1.25
N LEU A 39 4.37 26.80 -1.32
CA LEU A 39 5.22 27.87 -0.81
C LEU A 39 4.83 29.20 -1.47
N GLY A 40 4.69 30.25 -0.65
CA GLY A 40 4.29 31.60 -1.10
C GLY A 40 5.47 32.49 -1.54
N PRO A 41 5.25 33.47 -2.44
CA PRO A 41 6.23 34.49 -2.82
C PRO A 41 6.10 35.77 -1.96
N GLY A 42 7.20 36.48 -1.74
CA GLY A 42 7.31 37.57 -0.75
C GLY A 42 7.24 39.03 -1.24
N GLY A 43 7.31 39.93 -0.24
CA GLY A 43 7.78 41.35 -0.28
C GLY A 43 6.70 42.46 -0.38
N PRO A 44 6.94 43.72 0.07
CA PRO A 44 8.12 44.30 0.76
C PRO A 44 7.84 45.27 1.96
N GLY A 45 8.87 45.50 2.80
CA GLY A 45 9.31 46.79 3.40
C GLY A 45 8.44 47.61 4.39
N GLY A 46 9.01 47.90 5.59
CA GLY A 46 8.68 49.11 6.38
C GLY A 46 8.81 49.00 7.91
N SER A 47 9.93 49.45 8.48
CA SER A 47 10.02 50.01 9.85
C SER A 47 9.69 51.52 9.79
N PRO A 48 9.45 52.29 10.89
CA PRO A 48 9.72 52.01 12.32
C PRO A 48 8.62 52.49 13.32
N GLU A 49 8.97 52.47 14.61
CA GLU A 49 8.41 53.18 15.78
C GLU A 49 7.76 52.32 16.89
N ALA A 50 8.45 52.30 18.03
CA ALA A 50 7.93 51.97 19.36
C ALA A 50 7.08 53.17 19.89
N PRO A 51 6.13 52.97 20.83
CA PRO A 51 6.54 52.90 22.24
C PRO A 51 5.68 52.02 23.18
N SER A 52 6.37 51.49 24.20
CA SER A 52 6.04 51.37 25.64
C SER A 52 4.63 51.08 26.17
N GLY A 53 4.59 50.09 27.08
CA GLY A 53 3.63 49.93 28.19
C GLY A 53 2.79 48.66 28.03
N GLY A 54 2.74 47.68 28.93
CA GLY A 54 3.12 47.62 30.34
C GLY A 54 2.05 46.78 31.06
N GLY A 55 2.46 45.68 31.72
CA GLY A 55 1.61 44.77 32.51
C GLY A 55 1.17 43.54 31.71
N GLY A 56 1.41 42.30 32.10
CA GLY A 56 1.73 41.71 33.40
C GLY A 56 0.84 40.48 33.53
N GLY A 57 1.41 39.27 33.52
CA GLY A 57 0.62 38.04 33.58
C GLY A 57 1.48 36.78 33.50
N SER A 58 1.75 36.22 34.66
CA SER A 58 2.46 34.97 34.98
C SER A 58 2.06 33.75 34.15
N GLY A 59 3.05 32.91 33.81
CA GLY A 59 2.86 31.55 33.28
C GLY A 59 4.20 30.95 32.83
N GLY A 60 4.78 30.07 33.65
CA GLY A 60 6.17 29.64 33.62
C GLY A 60 6.62 28.82 32.41
N GLY A 61 7.92 28.93 32.11
CA GLY A 61 8.62 28.05 31.19
C GLY A 61 9.03 26.74 31.87
N GLY A 62 8.78 25.63 31.20
CA GLY A 62 9.56 24.39 31.35
C GLY A 62 10.38 24.24 30.07
N GLY A 63 11.70 24.35 30.05
CA GLY A 63 12.66 24.20 31.13
C GLY A 63 13.49 22.98 30.80
N PHE A 64 14.64 23.23 30.19
CA PHE A 64 15.76 22.32 29.87
C PHE A 64 16.34 21.60 31.11
N GLY A 65 15.55 21.45 32.18
CA GLY A 65 15.90 20.83 33.45
C GLY A 65 15.55 19.35 33.49
N ASP A 66 14.47 18.91 32.83
CA ASP A 66 13.98 17.52 32.93
C ASP A 66 14.96 16.50 32.31
N ALA A 67 15.58 16.85 31.18
CA ALA A 67 16.60 16.01 30.53
C ALA A 67 17.95 16.02 31.27
N ILE A 68 18.21 17.04 32.09
CA ILE A 68 19.42 17.09 32.92
C ILE A 68 19.17 16.39 34.27
N GLU A 69 17.94 16.40 34.79
CA GLU A 69 17.55 15.61 35.96
C GLU A 69 17.54 14.11 35.66
N GLU A 70 17.13 13.69 34.47
CA GLU A 70 17.20 12.27 34.05
C GLU A 70 18.65 11.81 33.83
N LEU A 71 19.51 12.67 33.26
CA LEU A 71 20.94 12.42 33.11
C LEU A 71 21.70 12.46 34.45
N LEU A 72 21.29 13.34 35.38
CA LEU A 72 21.84 13.43 36.73
C LEU A 72 21.30 12.32 37.63
N ALA A 73 20.09 11.82 37.44
CA ALA A 73 19.56 10.65 38.15
C ALA A 73 20.30 9.36 37.72
N TRP A 74 20.67 9.24 36.44
CA TRP A 74 21.53 8.15 35.96
C TRP A 74 22.99 8.28 36.43
N LEU A 75 23.53 9.50 36.54
CA LEU A 75 24.86 9.76 37.11
C LEU A 75 24.90 9.71 38.65
N ALA A 76 23.75 9.87 39.32
CA ALA A 76 23.60 9.83 40.78
C ALA A 76 23.04 8.51 41.32
N SER A 77 22.75 7.54 40.44
CA SER A 77 22.56 6.13 40.82
C SER A 77 23.88 5.36 40.84
N ASP A 78 24.97 6.03 41.23
CA ASP A 78 26.10 5.37 41.90
C ASP A 78 25.67 5.23 43.36
N ASP A 79 25.06 4.09 43.68
CA ASP A 79 24.78 3.65 45.05
C ASP A 79 26.13 3.51 45.78
N PRO A 80 26.49 4.34 46.77
CA PRO A 80 27.77 4.25 47.45
C PRO A 80 27.63 3.36 48.69
N ASP A 81 27.02 2.19 48.55
CA ASP A 81 26.93 1.16 49.59
C ASP A 81 27.29 -0.22 49.03
N ASP A 82 28.47 -0.31 48.41
CA ASP A 82 29.24 -1.56 48.30
C ASP A 82 30.69 -1.30 48.74
N ARG A 83 30.85 -0.83 49.97
CA ARG A 83 32.07 -1.03 50.76
C ARG A 83 31.79 -2.09 51.81
N ASP A 84 31.76 -3.34 51.37
CA ASP A 84 32.34 -4.52 52.03
C ASP A 84 31.79 -5.78 51.37
N GLY A 85 32.41 -6.14 50.26
CA GLY A 85 32.20 -7.39 49.56
C GLY A 85 33.22 -7.52 48.46
N GLY A 86 34.43 -7.99 48.79
CA GLY A 86 35.42 -8.45 47.80
C GLY A 86 34.93 -9.70 47.07
N GLY A 87 33.81 -9.59 46.36
CA GLY A 87 33.36 -10.56 45.39
C GLY A 87 34.13 -10.29 44.11
N ALA A 88 34.98 -11.23 43.70
CA ALA A 88 35.68 -11.19 42.44
C ALA A 88 34.69 -10.87 41.31
N THR A 89 34.94 -9.79 40.55
CA THR A 89 34.18 -9.55 39.32
C THR A 89 34.61 -10.64 38.34
N PRO A 90 33.71 -11.50 37.85
CA PRO A 90 34.11 -12.59 36.98
C PRO A 90 34.81 -12.01 35.76
N CYS A 91 35.90 -12.66 35.34
CA CYS A 91 36.62 -12.26 34.15
C CYS A 91 35.67 -12.15 32.96
N THR A 92 35.66 -10.99 32.31
CA THR A 92 34.72 -10.69 31.23
C THR A 92 35.42 -10.00 30.07
N VAL A 93 35.00 -10.38 28.87
CA VAL A 93 35.36 -9.74 27.61
C VAL A 93 34.07 -9.27 26.95
N ARG A 94 34.00 -8.01 26.56
CA ARG A 94 32.81 -7.43 25.92
C ARG A 94 33.14 -6.20 25.10
N PHE A 95 32.27 -5.85 24.16
CA PHE A 95 32.28 -4.53 23.55
C PHE A 95 31.90 -3.44 24.58
N ALA A 96 32.49 -2.25 24.44
CA ALA A 96 32.20 -1.11 25.30
C ALA A 96 30.82 -0.48 25.02
N ALA A 97 30.32 -0.66 23.80
CA ALA A 97 29.02 -0.23 23.32
C ALA A 97 28.38 -1.38 22.51
N GLU A 98 27.12 -1.20 22.11
CA GLU A 98 26.43 -2.14 21.21
C GLU A 98 27.23 -2.28 19.90
N PRO A 99 27.64 -3.49 19.49
CA PRO A 99 28.41 -3.68 18.27
C PRO A 99 27.53 -3.55 17.01
N THR A 100 27.90 -2.67 16.09
CA THR A 100 27.26 -2.52 14.77
C THR A 100 28.25 -2.97 13.67
N PRO A 101 27.84 -3.81 12.70
CA PRO A 101 28.73 -4.23 11.62
C PRO A 101 29.40 -3.07 10.87
N GLY A 102 30.71 -3.15 10.71
CA GLY A 102 31.56 -2.11 10.10
C GLY A 102 31.97 -0.96 11.03
N ALA A 103 31.37 -0.87 12.23
CA ALA A 103 31.76 0.13 13.21
C ALA A 103 33.04 -0.30 13.94
N THR A 104 33.88 0.66 14.29
CA THR A 104 35.03 0.42 15.17
C THR A 104 34.61 0.62 16.63
N VAL A 105 34.48 -0.49 17.37
CA VAL A 105 34.04 -0.49 18.77
C VAL A 105 35.16 -1.01 19.67
N PRO A 106 35.50 -0.34 20.77
CA PRO A 106 36.51 -0.84 21.68
C PRO A 106 36.00 -2.06 22.44
N VAL A 107 36.79 -3.13 22.44
CA VAL A 107 36.62 -4.29 23.32
C VAL A 107 37.29 -3.98 24.65
N VAL A 108 36.63 -4.31 25.75
CA VAL A 108 37.13 -4.15 27.12
C VAL A 108 37.35 -5.53 27.72
N VAL A 109 38.52 -5.73 28.31
CA VAL A 109 38.87 -6.95 29.06
C VAL A 109 39.02 -6.60 30.54
N LEU A 110 38.30 -7.34 31.38
CA LEU A 110 38.27 -7.18 32.83
C LEU A 110 38.64 -8.50 33.51
N ASP A 111 39.48 -8.44 34.53
CA ASP A 111 39.76 -9.52 35.47
C ASP A 111 39.34 -9.14 36.91
N ASP A 112 39.67 -9.98 37.89
CA ASP A 112 39.31 -9.74 39.29
C ASP A 112 39.92 -8.42 39.84
N GLY A 113 41.01 -7.93 39.25
CA GLY A 113 41.73 -6.70 39.60
C GLY A 113 41.32 -5.47 38.79
N GLY A 114 40.44 -5.62 37.80
CA GLY A 114 39.94 -4.54 36.96
C GLY A 114 40.36 -4.67 35.50
N ARG A 115 40.75 -3.56 34.86
CA ARG A 115 41.10 -3.52 33.43
C ARG A 115 42.44 -4.20 33.18
N VAL A 116 42.51 -5.04 32.15
CA VAL A 116 43.69 -5.86 31.86
C VAL A 116 44.50 -5.28 30.72
N ASP A 117 45.73 -4.84 30.99
CA ASP A 117 46.72 -4.46 29.97
C ASP A 117 47.38 -5.71 29.37
N GLY A 118 47.69 -5.69 28.07
CA GLY A 118 48.41 -6.79 27.43
C GLY A 118 47.59 -8.05 27.11
N ALA A 119 46.27 -8.05 27.26
CA ALA A 119 45.42 -9.19 26.90
C ALA A 119 45.29 -9.32 25.38
N ARG A 120 45.54 -10.51 24.84
CA ARG A 120 45.39 -10.81 23.40
C ARG A 120 43.93 -11.09 23.10
N VAL A 121 43.31 -10.25 22.26
CA VAL A 121 41.90 -10.37 21.87
C VAL A 121 41.79 -10.97 20.47
N SER A 122 40.86 -11.89 20.29
CA SER A 122 40.51 -12.49 19.00
C SER A 122 39.01 -12.50 18.74
N LEU A 123 38.63 -12.34 17.48
CA LEU A 123 37.27 -12.54 16.97
C LEU A 123 37.26 -13.79 16.10
N ASP A 124 36.41 -14.75 16.43
CA ASP A 124 36.26 -16.04 15.71
C ASP A 124 37.59 -16.76 15.47
N GLY A 125 38.50 -16.64 16.45
CA GLY A 125 39.84 -17.23 16.43
C GLY A 125 40.92 -16.40 15.72
N GLU A 126 40.57 -15.29 15.06
CA GLU A 126 41.54 -14.36 14.46
C GLU A 126 41.94 -13.27 15.45
N VAL A 127 43.25 -13.12 15.69
CA VAL A 127 43.79 -12.13 16.65
C VAL A 127 43.63 -10.72 16.07
N VAL A 128 42.79 -9.91 16.72
CA VAL A 128 42.50 -8.53 16.31
C VAL A 128 43.44 -7.51 16.95
N GLY A 129 44.02 -7.84 18.11
CA GLY A 129 45.00 -6.99 18.76
C GLY A 129 45.26 -7.34 20.22
N THR A 130 45.92 -6.42 20.91
CA THR A 130 46.25 -6.52 22.34
C THR A 130 45.71 -5.30 23.05
N THR A 131 45.16 -5.48 24.26
CA THR A 131 44.64 -4.37 25.07
C THR A 131 45.75 -3.43 25.52
N ASP A 132 45.42 -2.13 25.60
CA ASP A 132 46.30 -1.08 26.10
C ASP A 132 46.23 -0.94 27.64
N GLU A 133 46.91 0.08 28.19
CA GLU A 133 46.91 0.41 29.63
C GLU A 133 45.50 0.67 30.20
N ARG A 134 44.49 0.93 29.35
CA ARG A 134 43.07 1.09 29.75
C ARG A 134 42.29 -0.21 29.64
N GLY A 135 42.95 -1.31 29.35
CA GLY A 135 42.36 -2.61 29.08
C GLY A 135 41.42 -2.61 27.88
N THR A 136 41.69 -1.78 26.87
CA THR A 136 40.86 -1.72 25.67
C THR A 136 41.64 -1.92 24.37
N VAL A 137 40.97 -2.48 23.37
CA VAL A 137 41.50 -2.61 22.00
C VAL A 137 40.41 -2.19 21.01
N PRO A 138 40.66 -1.26 20.07
CA PRO A 138 39.70 -0.91 19.04
C PRO A 138 39.59 -2.05 18.02
N VAL A 139 38.35 -2.48 17.73
CA VAL A 139 38.09 -3.60 16.81
C VAL A 139 37.02 -3.18 15.82
N GLU A 140 37.24 -3.42 14.53
CA GLU A 140 36.18 -3.30 13.52
C GLU A 140 35.28 -4.52 13.61
N VAL A 141 33.98 -4.28 13.80
CA VAL A 141 32.98 -5.34 13.93
C VAL A 141 32.73 -5.95 12.54
N PRO A 142 32.94 -7.27 12.34
CA PRO A 142 32.73 -7.91 11.04
C PRO A 142 31.23 -7.98 10.66
N TYR A 143 30.97 -8.29 9.40
CA TYR A 143 29.61 -8.38 8.83
C TYR A 143 29.01 -9.80 8.95
N GLU A 144 29.15 -10.43 10.11
CA GLU A 144 28.60 -11.76 10.42
C GLU A 144 27.61 -11.66 11.59
N ARG A 145 26.57 -12.50 11.62
CA ARG A 145 25.52 -12.38 12.66
C ARG A 145 25.90 -12.99 13.99
N GLU A 146 26.82 -13.95 13.99
CA GLU A 146 27.26 -14.65 15.18
C GLU A 146 28.77 -14.53 15.26
N LEU A 147 29.27 -14.01 16.38
CA LEU A 147 30.69 -13.81 16.64
C LEU A 147 31.09 -14.43 17.96
N THR A 148 32.29 -14.97 18.00
CA THR A 148 32.95 -15.45 19.21
C THR A 148 34.07 -14.48 19.59
N LEU A 149 33.88 -13.77 20.68
CA LEU A 149 34.87 -12.85 21.23
C LEU A 149 35.68 -13.57 22.31
N ASP A 150 36.99 -13.67 22.08
CA ASP A 150 37.93 -14.34 22.97
C ASP A 150 39.00 -13.36 23.47
N ALA A 151 39.39 -13.50 24.74
CA ALA A 151 40.54 -12.80 25.32
C ALA A 151 41.43 -13.78 26.08
N THR A 152 42.71 -13.83 25.72
CA THR A 152 43.76 -14.53 26.46
C THR A 152 44.52 -13.50 27.30
N LEU A 153 44.41 -13.62 28.62
CA LEU A 153 45.04 -12.68 29.56
C LEU A 153 46.55 -12.94 29.69
N PRO A 154 47.35 -11.96 30.14
CA PRO A 154 48.76 -12.18 30.46
C PRO A 154 48.96 -13.17 31.63
N ALA A 155 50.13 -13.79 31.70
CA ALA A 155 50.54 -14.57 32.87
C ALA A 155 50.49 -13.71 34.15
N GLY A 156 49.80 -14.21 35.19
CA GLY A 156 49.63 -13.51 36.46
C GLY A 156 48.29 -12.81 36.65
N SER A 157 47.44 -12.73 35.61
CA SER A 157 46.05 -12.30 35.76
C SER A 157 45.25 -13.28 36.62
N THR A 158 44.48 -12.74 37.55
CA THR A 158 43.63 -13.52 38.45
C THR A 158 42.23 -13.61 37.87
N CYS A 159 41.83 -14.83 37.48
CA CYS A 159 40.46 -15.12 37.08
C CYS A 159 39.82 -16.13 38.03
N SER A 160 38.88 -15.65 38.83
CA SER A 160 38.00 -16.47 39.63
C SER A 160 36.92 -17.08 38.72
N ASN A 161 37.28 -18.10 37.95
CA ASN A 161 36.33 -18.80 37.08
C ASN A 161 35.25 -19.47 37.95
N SER A 162 34.02 -18.96 37.95
CA SER A 162 32.85 -19.76 38.32
C SER A 162 32.64 -20.81 37.22
N ARG A 163 33.35 -21.94 37.32
CA ARG A 163 32.85 -23.19 36.74
C ARG A 163 31.62 -23.61 37.54
N GLU A 164 30.48 -23.00 37.24
CA GLU A 164 29.21 -23.66 37.49
C GLU A 164 29.12 -24.78 36.44
N THR A 165 29.62 -25.96 36.81
CA THR A 165 29.26 -27.19 36.13
C THR A 165 27.74 -27.32 36.23
N ALA A 166 27.03 -26.80 35.24
CA ALA A 166 25.65 -27.19 34.97
C ALA A 166 25.68 -28.71 34.84
N GLY A 167 25.07 -29.38 35.81
CA GLY A 167 24.88 -30.82 35.79
C GLY A 167 24.16 -31.18 34.51
N VAL A 168 24.90 -31.80 33.57
CA VAL A 168 24.27 -32.61 32.54
C VAL A 168 23.81 -33.86 33.26
N GLU A 169 22.60 -33.80 33.80
CA GLU A 169 21.76 -35.00 33.91
C GLU A 169 21.73 -35.61 32.51
N ALA A 170 22.44 -36.73 32.36
CA ALA A 170 22.27 -37.60 31.22
C ALA A 170 20.81 -38.07 31.22
N ALA A 171 19.97 -37.36 30.47
CA ALA A 171 18.62 -37.76 30.15
C ALA A 171 18.68 -39.12 29.47
N ALA A 172 18.27 -40.15 30.22
CA ALA A 172 18.03 -41.48 29.71
C ALA A 172 16.95 -41.39 28.63
N ALA A 173 17.35 -41.57 27.37
CA ALA A 173 16.44 -41.79 26.27
C ALA A 173 15.68 -43.10 26.50
N SER A 174 14.38 -43.00 26.79
CA SER A 174 13.44 -44.11 26.67
C SER A 174 13.10 -44.32 25.20
N ALA A 175 13.38 -45.51 24.67
CA ALA A 175 12.75 -46.03 23.45
C ALA A 175 12.37 -47.51 23.62
N ALA A 176 11.06 -47.72 23.72
CA ALA A 176 10.25 -48.83 23.21
C ALA A 176 10.42 -50.29 23.75
N VAL A 177 9.38 -50.69 24.49
CA VAL A 177 8.67 -51.99 24.58
C VAL A 177 8.82 -52.87 23.30
N ALA A 178 9.13 -54.18 23.38
CA ALA A 178 8.22 -55.30 23.67
C ALA A 178 8.94 -56.67 23.91
N PRO A 179 8.28 -57.73 24.44
CA PRO A 179 8.90 -58.74 25.30
C PRO A 179 9.13 -60.13 24.66
N GLY A 180 10.01 -60.92 25.28
CA GLY A 180 10.20 -62.36 25.01
C GLY A 180 10.71 -63.10 26.24
N VAL A 181 9.84 -63.91 26.82
CA VAL A 181 10.00 -64.71 28.05
C VAL A 181 11.06 -65.82 27.90
N GLY A 182 11.86 -66.05 28.95
CA GLY A 182 12.80 -67.18 28.99
C GLY A 182 13.51 -67.34 30.34
N THR A 183 12.81 -67.89 31.31
CA THR A 183 13.24 -68.39 32.63
C THR A 183 14.55 -69.18 32.67
N GLY A 184 15.39 -68.96 33.69
CA GLY A 184 16.34 -69.97 34.17
C GLY A 184 17.53 -69.44 34.98
N PRO A 185 17.60 -69.68 36.31
CA PRO A 185 18.65 -69.15 37.19
C PRO A 185 19.81 -70.14 37.38
N ARG A 186 21.00 -69.63 37.71
CA ARG A 186 21.91 -70.12 38.78
C ARG A 186 23.30 -69.47 38.68
N SER A 187 23.71 -68.92 39.82
CA SER A 187 25.07 -68.55 40.26
C SER A 187 26.09 -69.70 40.03
N PRO A 188 27.44 -69.50 40.04
CA PRO A 188 28.16 -68.80 41.13
C PRO A 188 29.43 -67.98 40.76
N GLU A 189 29.60 -66.84 41.44
CA GLU A 189 30.78 -66.46 42.27
C GLU A 189 32.23 -66.44 41.65
N PRO A 190 33.29 -65.97 42.34
CA PRO A 190 33.94 -64.69 42.05
C PRO A 190 35.45 -64.79 41.69
N LEU A 191 36.01 -63.77 41.02
CA LEU A 191 37.47 -63.52 40.94
C LEU A 191 37.69 -61.99 41.02
N ARG A 192 38.11 -61.46 42.17
CA ARG A 192 39.50 -61.16 42.57
C ARG A 192 40.26 -60.20 41.64
N ARG A 193 40.36 -58.95 42.11
CA ARG A 193 41.57 -58.11 42.34
C ARG A 193 42.63 -58.00 41.22
N ALA A 194 42.78 -56.79 40.71
CA ALA A 194 44.04 -56.06 40.48
C ALA A 194 43.66 -54.55 40.40
N ASP A 195 43.83 -53.76 41.46
CA ASP A 195 45.02 -52.90 41.69
C ASP A 195 45.95 -52.72 40.49
N ALA A 196 45.88 -51.54 39.89
CA ALA A 196 47.03 -50.80 39.37
C ALA A 196 46.61 -49.34 39.18
N GLY A 197 46.98 -48.49 40.14
CA GLY A 197 47.11 -47.06 39.92
C GLY A 197 48.23 -46.79 38.91
N GLN A 198 47.90 -46.01 37.89
CA GLN A 198 48.79 -45.27 36.99
C GLN A 198 47.99 -44.00 36.70
N ASP A 199 48.13 -42.91 37.47
CA ASP A 199 49.30 -42.02 37.45
C ASP A 199 49.89 -41.92 36.04
N TRP A 200 49.21 -41.13 35.21
CA TRP A 200 49.77 -40.54 34.01
C TRP A 200 49.96 -39.05 34.29
N PRO A 201 51.19 -38.56 34.43
CA PRO A 201 51.47 -37.15 34.28
C PRO A 201 51.31 -36.85 32.78
N GLY A 202 50.32 -36.05 32.45
CA GLY A 202 50.29 -35.40 31.16
C GLY A 202 51.30 -34.26 31.21
N GLU A 203 52.49 -34.51 30.67
CA GLU A 203 53.39 -33.48 30.16
C GLU A 203 52.58 -32.45 29.35
N ASP A 204 52.49 -31.23 29.87
CA ASP A 204 52.27 -30.03 29.08
C ASP A 204 53.50 -29.15 29.30
N ASP A 205 54.60 -29.51 28.62
CA ASP A 205 55.78 -28.65 28.44
C ASP A 205 55.49 -27.66 27.29
N GLY A 206 54.45 -26.86 27.48
CA GLY A 206 54.23 -25.61 26.76
C GLY A 206 54.77 -24.47 27.63
N ASP A 207 55.56 -23.59 27.04
CA ASP A 207 55.92 -22.29 27.63
C ASP A 207 54.63 -21.48 27.82
N ASP A 208 53.89 -21.73 28.92
CA ASP A 208 52.64 -21.05 29.29
C ASP A 208 52.97 -19.60 29.72
N THR A 209 53.37 -18.78 28.77
CA THR A 209 53.45 -17.32 28.92
C THR A 209 52.07 -16.67 28.83
N ASP A 210 51.06 -17.43 28.40
CA ASP A 210 49.68 -16.98 28.22
C ASP A 210 48.84 -17.42 29.44
N GLY A 211 48.08 -16.47 30.01
CA GLY A 211 47.21 -16.66 31.17
C GLY A 211 45.82 -17.21 30.83
N PRO A 212 44.83 -17.09 31.73
CA PRO A 212 43.48 -17.62 31.52
C PRO A 212 42.81 -17.06 30.25
N ARG A 213 41.91 -17.85 29.66
CA ARG A 213 41.09 -17.45 28.49
C ARG A 213 39.64 -17.20 28.89
N VAL A 214 39.07 -16.13 28.36
CA VAL A 214 37.66 -15.73 28.52
C VAL A 214 37.01 -15.69 27.14
N THR A 215 35.82 -16.28 27.01
CA THR A 215 35.07 -16.38 25.75
C THR A 215 33.66 -15.84 25.91
N ARG A 216 33.16 -15.11 24.91
CA ARG A 216 31.79 -14.59 24.85
C ARG A 216 31.21 -14.73 23.45
N ALA A 217 30.06 -15.38 23.33
CA ALA A 217 29.26 -15.33 22.10
C ALA A 217 28.51 -13.99 22.01
N VAL A 218 28.50 -13.40 20.82
CA VAL A 218 27.84 -12.13 20.50
C VAL A 218 27.00 -12.34 19.26
N THR A 219 25.73 -11.92 19.31
CA THR A 219 24.84 -11.90 18.15
C THR A 219 24.68 -10.47 17.67
N LEU A 220 24.82 -10.25 16.37
CA LEU A 220 24.65 -8.96 15.74
C LEU A 220 23.32 -8.92 15.00
N ASP A 221 22.53 -7.90 15.31
CA ASP A 221 21.41 -7.47 14.50
C ASP A 221 21.86 -6.33 13.58
N GLY A 222 21.08 -6.09 12.52
CA GLY A 222 21.33 -4.93 11.67
C GLY A 222 20.35 -4.82 10.51
N GLU A 223 19.75 -3.64 10.37
CA GLU A 223 18.89 -3.33 9.24
C GLU A 223 19.65 -2.51 8.19
N VAL A 224 19.66 -3.03 6.95
CA VAL A 224 20.33 -2.35 5.83
C VAL A 224 19.38 -1.35 5.18
N GLU A 225 19.69 -0.07 5.32
CA GLU A 225 19.01 1.03 4.65
C GLU A 225 19.74 1.42 3.36
N ILE A 226 19.00 1.53 2.26
CA ILE A 226 19.52 2.01 0.97
C ILE A 226 18.83 3.34 0.63
N ARG A 227 19.60 4.39 0.39
CA ARG A 227 19.13 5.69 -0.10
C ARG A 227 19.66 5.95 -1.51
N VAL A 228 18.86 6.65 -2.31
CA VAL A 228 19.23 7.04 -3.68
C VAL A 228 19.14 8.55 -3.72
N GLU A 229 20.26 9.20 -4.03
CA GLU A 229 20.41 10.63 -4.12
C GLU A 229 20.52 11.05 -5.59
N GLY A 230 19.63 11.95 -5.99
CA GLY A 230 19.46 12.34 -7.39
C GLY A 230 18.19 11.78 -8.02
N GLU A 231 17.85 12.31 -9.19
CA GLU A 231 16.72 11.86 -9.99
C GLU A 231 17.20 10.71 -10.91
N PRO A 232 16.65 9.48 -10.81
CA PRO A 232 17.09 8.32 -11.59
C PRO A 232 16.63 8.42 -13.05
N ILE A 233 17.33 9.22 -13.84
CA ILE A 233 17.07 9.42 -15.27
C ILE A 233 17.90 8.45 -16.10
N PRO A 234 17.31 7.78 -17.12
CA PRO A 234 18.05 6.90 -18.00
C PRO A 234 19.30 7.56 -18.61
N GLY A 235 20.44 6.88 -18.50
CA GLY A 235 21.74 7.34 -18.97
C GLY A 235 22.48 8.28 -18.00
N GLU A 236 21.84 8.70 -16.91
CA GLU A 236 22.50 9.45 -15.84
C GLU A 236 23.02 8.51 -14.74
N ARG A 237 23.97 9.02 -13.94
CA ARG A 237 24.52 8.33 -12.78
C ARG A 237 23.97 8.98 -11.51
N VAL A 238 23.37 8.18 -10.63
CA VAL A 238 22.87 8.62 -9.31
C VAL A 238 23.74 8.05 -8.19
N SER A 239 23.78 8.72 -7.05
CA SER A 239 24.53 8.23 -5.89
C SER A 239 23.62 7.31 -5.06
N LEU A 240 24.06 6.08 -4.83
CA LEU A 240 23.42 5.14 -3.92
C LEU A 240 24.21 5.11 -2.62
N ALA A 241 23.56 5.35 -1.49
CA ALA A 241 24.16 5.26 -0.16
C ALA A 241 23.57 4.06 0.59
N ALA A 242 24.43 3.17 1.08
CA ALA A 242 24.06 2.00 1.85
C ALA A 242 24.60 2.10 3.28
N ARG A 243 23.72 1.88 4.26
CA ARG A 243 24.06 1.95 5.68
C ARG A 243 23.43 0.79 6.45
N ILE A 244 24.10 0.35 7.50
CA ILE A 244 23.59 -0.61 8.47
C ILE A 244 23.54 0.06 9.84
N ASP A 245 22.34 0.23 10.38
CA ASP A 245 22.08 0.97 11.63
C ASP A 245 22.78 2.34 11.73
N GLY A 246 22.94 3.02 10.59
CA GLY A 246 23.58 4.33 10.48
C GLY A 246 25.06 4.32 10.08
N GLU A 247 25.76 3.19 10.22
CA GLU A 247 27.16 3.01 9.81
C GLU A 247 27.24 2.74 8.29
N PRO A 248 28.16 3.38 7.54
CA PRO A 248 28.37 3.09 6.13
C PRO A 248 28.71 1.62 5.88
N MET A 249 27.99 0.99 4.94
CA MET A 249 28.36 -0.34 4.47
C MET A 249 29.49 -0.22 3.45
N ARG A 250 30.75 -0.22 3.93
CA ARG A 250 31.94 -0.16 3.07
C ARG A 250 32.09 -1.43 2.25
N GLU A 251 32.69 -1.37 1.07
CA GLU A 251 33.04 -2.53 0.23
C GLU A 251 31.90 -3.54 -0.02
N ALA A 252 30.65 -3.11 0.10
CA ALA A 252 29.48 -3.95 -0.04
C ALA A 252 29.20 -4.20 -1.52
N THR A 253 28.86 -5.43 -1.85
CA THR A 253 28.52 -5.84 -3.22
C THR A 253 27.21 -5.18 -3.64
N VAL A 254 27.22 -4.45 -4.76
CA VAL A 254 26.02 -3.89 -5.37
C VAL A 254 25.60 -4.73 -6.57
N THR A 255 24.34 -5.16 -6.57
CA THR A 255 23.70 -5.89 -7.67
C THR A 255 22.45 -5.17 -8.15
N VAL A 256 22.22 -5.16 -9.46
CA VAL A 256 21.05 -4.57 -10.10
C VAL A 256 20.34 -5.66 -10.89
N ASP A 257 19.08 -5.93 -10.55
CA ASP A 257 18.27 -7.00 -11.15
C ASP A 257 18.97 -8.38 -11.14
N GLY A 258 19.83 -8.61 -10.14
CA GLY A 258 20.60 -9.85 -9.96
C GLY A 258 21.99 -9.86 -10.61
N GLU A 259 22.35 -8.83 -11.39
CA GLU A 259 23.68 -8.70 -11.99
C GLU A 259 24.59 -7.83 -11.12
N ARG A 260 25.82 -8.28 -10.84
CA ARG A 260 26.80 -7.53 -10.05
C ARG A 260 27.34 -6.36 -10.87
N VAL A 261 27.17 -5.14 -10.36
CA VAL A 261 27.60 -3.91 -11.02
C VAL A 261 28.86 -3.31 -10.40
N GLY A 262 29.09 -3.52 -9.09
CA GLY A 262 30.26 -2.98 -8.41
C GLY A 262 30.23 -3.19 -6.90
N THR A 263 31.00 -2.37 -6.18
CA THR A 263 31.09 -2.35 -4.72
C THR A 263 30.98 -0.92 -4.20
N THR A 264 30.44 -0.73 -3.01
CA THR A 264 30.45 0.57 -2.33
C THR A 264 31.87 0.99 -1.90
N ASP A 265 32.08 2.29 -1.76
CA ASP A 265 33.33 2.90 -1.25
C ASP A 265 33.37 2.94 0.30
N ASP A 266 34.38 3.61 0.86
CA ASP A 266 34.62 3.73 2.31
C ASP A 266 33.55 4.55 3.04
N GLU A 267 32.77 5.36 2.31
CA GLU A 267 31.62 6.09 2.80
C GLU A 267 30.29 5.33 2.58
N GLY A 268 30.36 4.10 2.05
CA GLY A 268 29.18 3.28 1.76
C GLY A 268 28.39 3.76 0.54
N HIS A 269 29.03 4.52 -0.36
CA HIS A 269 28.41 5.07 -1.56
C HIS A 269 28.77 4.28 -2.82
N TYR A 270 27.88 4.30 -3.81
CA TYR A 270 28.10 3.71 -5.13
C TYR A 270 27.45 4.54 -6.23
N GLY A 271 28.19 4.82 -7.30
CA GLY A 271 27.69 5.53 -8.46
C GLY A 271 26.88 4.62 -9.38
N LEU A 272 25.56 4.55 -9.19
CA LEU A 272 24.65 3.71 -9.95
C LEU A 272 24.32 4.33 -11.31
N GLU A 273 24.63 3.64 -12.40
CA GLU A 273 24.22 4.02 -13.76
C GLU A 273 22.79 3.56 -14.03
N ILE A 274 21.93 4.50 -14.46
CA ILE A 274 20.54 4.18 -14.78
C ILE A 274 20.43 3.68 -16.23
N PRO A 275 19.90 2.47 -16.46
CA PRO A 275 19.82 1.88 -17.80
C PRO A 275 18.91 2.65 -18.77
N THR A 276 19.25 2.60 -20.07
CA THR A 276 18.52 3.26 -21.17
C THR A 276 17.61 2.32 -21.97
N ASP A 277 17.40 1.10 -21.48
CA ASP A 277 16.59 0.06 -22.14
C ASP A 277 15.07 0.28 -22.03
N GLY A 278 14.64 1.34 -21.36
CA GLY A 278 13.24 1.75 -21.25
C GLY A 278 12.46 1.00 -20.16
N ARG A 279 13.15 0.41 -19.18
CA ARG A 279 12.50 -0.14 -17.98
C ARG A 279 11.98 0.98 -17.07
N ASP A 280 10.85 0.74 -16.39
CA ASP A 280 10.21 1.71 -15.48
C ASP A 280 10.79 1.67 -14.06
N SER A 281 11.47 0.59 -13.69
CA SER A 281 12.14 0.43 -12.40
C SER A 281 13.26 -0.60 -12.46
N LEU A 282 14.15 -0.56 -11.48
CA LEU A 282 15.22 -1.54 -11.28
C LEU A 282 15.32 -1.92 -9.80
N THR A 283 15.73 -3.16 -9.53
CA THR A 283 15.89 -3.67 -8.16
C THR A 283 17.36 -3.67 -7.79
N VAL A 284 17.75 -2.81 -6.86
CA VAL A 284 19.11 -2.81 -6.29
C VAL A 284 19.16 -3.66 -5.04
N ARG A 285 20.19 -4.50 -4.92
CA ARG A 285 20.54 -5.19 -3.68
C ARG A 285 21.98 -4.88 -3.31
N VAL A 286 22.19 -4.53 -2.05
CA VAL A 286 23.50 -4.29 -1.45
C VAL A 286 23.75 -5.36 -0.40
N GLU A 287 24.91 -6.00 -0.42
CA GLU A 287 25.22 -7.16 0.41
C GLU A 287 26.68 -7.17 0.85
N ARG A 288 26.93 -7.39 2.14
CA ARG A 288 28.26 -7.66 2.71
C ARG A 288 28.12 -8.66 3.85
N GLY A 289 28.93 -9.73 3.80
CA GLY A 289 28.81 -10.85 4.72
C GLY A 289 27.40 -11.42 4.73
N GLU A 290 26.81 -11.54 5.91
CA GLU A 290 25.45 -12.09 6.09
C GLU A 290 24.34 -11.02 6.07
N PHE A 291 24.71 -9.76 5.89
CA PHE A 291 23.79 -8.62 5.87
C PHE A 291 23.50 -8.18 4.43
N ALA A 292 22.21 -7.98 4.14
CA ALA A 292 21.79 -7.52 2.83
C ALA A 292 20.50 -6.69 2.86
N GLY A 293 20.49 -5.62 2.07
CA GLY A 293 19.33 -4.77 1.82
C GLY A 293 18.87 -4.87 0.37
N ARG A 294 17.59 -4.58 0.12
CA ARG A 294 17.04 -4.49 -1.25
C ARG A 294 16.17 -3.24 -1.37
N LYS A 295 16.30 -2.53 -2.49
CA LYS A 295 15.49 -1.36 -2.82
C LYS A 295 15.09 -1.36 -4.29
N THR A 296 13.82 -1.09 -4.54
CA THR A 296 13.33 -0.78 -5.89
C THR A 296 13.54 0.70 -6.17
N VAL A 297 14.17 1.02 -7.29
CA VAL A 297 14.40 2.38 -7.77
C VAL A 297 13.53 2.59 -8.99
N ASP A 298 12.58 3.51 -8.89
CA ASP A 298 11.71 3.88 -10.00
C ASP A 298 12.46 4.79 -10.97
N VAL A 299 12.54 4.40 -12.24
CA VAL A 299 13.25 5.13 -13.28
C VAL A 299 12.34 6.23 -13.82
N ILE A 300 12.86 7.45 -13.91
CA ILE A 300 12.12 8.59 -14.42
C ILE A 300 12.08 8.52 -15.95
N ASP A 301 10.89 8.33 -16.48
CA ASP A 301 10.62 8.22 -17.91
C ASP A 301 10.18 9.56 -18.53
N LEU A 302 10.45 9.70 -19.83
CA LEU A 302 9.90 10.77 -20.63
C LEU A 302 8.40 10.53 -20.81
N ARG A 303 7.55 11.53 -20.54
CA ARG A 303 6.09 11.43 -20.67
C ARG A 303 5.52 12.56 -21.52
N ALA A 304 4.48 12.23 -22.28
CA ALA A 304 3.72 13.19 -23.07
C ALA A 304 2.37 13.48 -22.40
N VAL A 305 2.23 14.65 -21.77
CA VAL A 305 0.96 15.05 -21.15
C VAL A 305 0.18 15.90 -22.14
N VAL A 306 -0.94 15.36 -22.62
CA VAL A 306 -1.81 16.03 -23.60
C VAL A 306 -2.96 16.72 -22.88
N ARG A 307 -3.16 18.00 -23.17
CA ARG A 307 -4.25 18.80 -22.60
C ARG A 307 -5.05 19.48 -23.71
N PRO A 308 -6.33 19.10 -23.91
CA PRO A 308 -7.25 19.84 -24.76
C PRO A 308 -7.44 21.26 -24.20
N THR A 309 -7.60 22.23 -25.09
CA THR A 309 -7.93 23.61 -24.68
C THR A 309 -9.39 23.73 -24.26
N ALA A 310 -10.27 22.89 -24.80
CA ALA A 310 -11.66 22.79 -24.42
C ALA A 310 -11.86 21.78 -23.27
N ILE A 311 -13.04 21.84 -22.62
CA ILE A 311 -13.43 20.88 -21.56
C ILE A 311 -13.46 19.44 -22.10
N LEU A 312 -13.81 19.28 -23.38
CA LEU A 312 -13.90 17.99 -24.07
C LEU A 312 -12.87 17.93 -25.21
N ALA A 313 -12.22 16.79 -25.36
CA ALA A 313 -11.29 16.53 -26.47
C ALA A 313 -12.06 16.24 -27.77
N ILE A 314 -12.24 17.26 -28.61
CA ILE A 314 -12.99 17.13 -29.86
C ILE A 314 -12.01 16.91 -31.01
N PRO A 315 -12.28 15.96 -31.94
CA PRO A 315 -11.52 15.83 -33.18
C PRO A 315 -11.36 17.15 -33.93
N GLY A 316 -10.14 17.51 -34.31
CA GLY A 316 -9.79 18.78 -34.94
C GLY A 316 -9.72 19.98 -33.99
N GLY A 317 -10.02 19.82 -32.70
CA GLY A 317 -9.87 20.86 -31.69
C GLY A 317 -8.42 21.06 -31.26
N ASP A 318 -8.12 22.21 -30.67
CA ASP A 318 -6.77 22.55 -30.24
C ASP A 318 -6.39 21.84 -28.93
N ALA A 319 -5.14 21.40 -28.85
CA ALA A 319 -4.53 20.81 -27.68
C ALA A 319 -3.06 21.23 -27.55
N VAL A 320 -2.52 21.06 -26.35
CA VAL A 320 -1.10 21.25 -26.06
C VAL A 320 -0.55 19.95 -25.52
N VAL A 321 0.55 19.48 -26.11
CA VAL A 321 1.37 18.42 -25.52
C VAL A 321 2.48 19.06 -24.70
N VAL A 322 2.68 18.55 -23.48
CA VAL A 322 3.78 18.95 -22.59
C VAL A 322 4.70 17.76 -22.41
N ALA A 323 5.96 17.89 -22.85
CA ALA A 323 7.00 16.91 -22.60
C ALA A 323 7.52 17.07 -21.17
N ARG A 324 7.46 15.99 -20.39
CA ARG A 324 7.93 15.95 -19.01
C ARG A 324 8.92 14.83 -18.78
N LEU A 325 9.89 15.08 -17.92
CA LEU A 325 10.80 14.09 -17.35
C LEU A 325 10.74 14.28 -15.84
N GLY A 326 9.99 13.40 -15.15
CA GLY A 326 9.65 13.60 -13.74
C GLY A 326 8.89 14.91 -13.53
N ASN A 327 9.42 15.79 -12.67
CA ASN A 327 8.83 17.10 -12.41
C ASN A 327 9.35 18.22 -13.35
N ARG A 328 10.31 17.90 -14.24
CA ARG A 328 10.93 18.85 -15.17
C ARG A 328 10.24 18.86 -16.53
N THR A 329 10.18 20.01 -17.18
CA THR A 329 9.73 20.14 -18.57
C THR A 329 10.90 19.98 -19.54
N VAL A 330 10.68 19.33 -20.67
CA VAL A 330 11.75 19.03 -21.64
C VAL A 330 11.61 19.92 -22.89
N PRO A 331 12.48 20.91 -23.09
CA PRO A 331 12.51 21.73 -24.29
C PRO A 331 13.13 20.99 -25.48
N ASN A 332 12.86 21.44 -26.70
CA ASN A 332 13.41 20.89 -27.95
C ASN A 332 13.15 19.39 -28.19
N ALA A 333 12.19 18.78 -27.49
CA ALA A 333 11.77 17.41 -27.71
C ALA A 333 11.03 17.31 -29.04
N THR A 334 11.44 16.39 -29.92
CA THR A 334 10.75 16.16 -31.20
C THR A 334 9.44 15.45 -30.94
N VAL A 335 8.35 16.01 -31.45
CA VAL A 335 7.00 15.47 -31.31
C VAL A 335 6.52 14.92 -32.65
N THR A 336 6.00 13.71 -32.62
CA THR A 336 5.36 13.06 -33.77
C THR A 336 3.95 12.61 -33.41
N LEU A 337 3.05 12.59 -34.40
CA LEU A 337 1.67 12.15 -34.27
C LEU A 337 1.38 11.11 -35.37
N GLY A 338 1.04 9.89 -34.98
CA GLY A 338 0.81 8.81 -35.96
C GLY A 338 2.04 8.48 -36.82
N GLY A 339 3.24 8.83 -36.37
CA GLY A 339 4.50 8.68 -37.13
C GLY A 339 4.91 9.90 -37.96
N GLU A 340 4.03 10.89 -38.13
CA GLU A 340 4.37 12.14 -38.82
C GLU A 340 4.94 13.18 -37.85
N ARG A 341 5.95 13.93 -38.28
CA ARG A 341 6.60 14.96 -37.44
C ARG A 341 5.72 16.20 -37.34
N LEU A 342 5.33 16.56 -36.12
CA LEU A 342 4.58 17.79 -35.83
C LEU A 342 5.51 18.98 -35.60
N GLY A 343 6.59 18.81 -34.84
CA GLY A 343 7.47 19.90 -34.44
C GLY A 343 8.39 19.55 -33.28
N THR A 344 8.88 20.57 -32.59
CA THR A 344 9.69 20.46 -31.38
C THR A 344 9.07 21.28 -30.25
N THR A 345 9.21 20.83 -29.00
CA THR A 345 8.71 21.59 -27.84
C THR A 345 9.49 22.90 -27.63
N ASP A 346 8.78 23.92 -27.13
CA ASP A 346 9.35 25.23 -26.77
C ASP A 346 10.21 25.20 -25.50
N ALA A 347 10.69 26.36 -25.05
CA ALA A 347 11.50 26.49 -23.83
C ALA A 347 10.78 26.02 -22.55
N GLN A 348 9.44 25.96 -22.59
CA GLN A 348 8.59 25.49 -21.49
C GLN A 348 8.14 24.04 -21.69
N GLY A 349 8.73 23.33 -22.67
CA GLY A 349 8.43 21.94 -22.99
C GLY A 349 7.04 21.73 -23.60
N ARG A 350 6.44 22.74 -24.23
CA ARG A 350 5.10 22.68 -24.81
C ARG A 350 5.12 22.70 -26.34
N LEU A 351 4.16 22.03 -26.95
CA LEU A 351 3.86 22.16 -28.37
C LEU A 351 2.33 22.18 -28.57
N ALA A 352 1.83 23.21 -29.23
CA ALA A 352 0.43 23.29 -29.64
C ALA A 352 0.20 22.45 -30.91
N PHE A 353 -0.92 21.73 -30.96
CA PHE A 353 -1.30 20.91 -32.11
C PHE A 353 -2.82 20.72 -32.16
N SER A 354 -3.34 20.30 -33.31
CA SER A 354 -4.74 19.94 -33.46
C SER A 354 -4.94 18.45 -33.22
N LEU A 355 -5.96 18.12 -32.44
CA LEU A 355 -6.35 16.76 -32.10
C LEU A 355 -6.71 15.95 -33.37
N PRO A 356 -6.16 14.73 -33.57
CA PRO A 356 -6.39 13.95 -34.78
C PRO A 356 -7.84 13.45 -34.87
N THR A 357 -8.36 13.34 -36.09
CA THR A 357 -9.66 12.70 -36.32
C THR A 357 -9.65 11.20 -36.08
N ASP A 358 -8.49 10.56 -36.22
CA ASP A 358 -8.28 9.18 -35.85
C ASP A 358 -7.96 9.08 -34.33
N PRO A 359 -8.85 8.49 -33.51
CA PRO A 359 -8.64 8.38 -32.07
C PRO A 359 -7.59 7.32 -31.70
N THR A 360 -7.14 6.49 -32.65
CA THR A 360 -6.09 5.48 -32.44
C THR A 360 -4.69 6.02 -32.65
N ALA A 361 -4.57 7.25 -33.18
CA ALA A 361 -3.29 7.92 -33.32
C ALA A 361 -2.62 8.09 -31.95
N SER A 362 -1.30 7.86 -31.94
CA SER A 362 -0.46 8.06 -30.75
C SER A 362 0.48 9.23 -30.97
N ILE A 363 0.73 9.97 -29.89
CA ILE A 363 1.81 10.96 -29.85
C ILE A 363 3.06 10.25 -29.39
N ALA A 364 4.17 10.45 -30.09
CA ALA A 364 5.47 10.03 -29.62
C ALA A 364 6.40 11.24 -29.44
N LEU A 365 7.08 11.27 -28.30
CA LEU A 365 8.12 12.23 -27.98
C LEU A 365 9.48 11.59 -28.11
N ARG A 366 10.46 12.37 -28.56
CA ARG A 366 11.86 11.99 -28.55
C ARG A 366 12.72 13.14 -28.06
N SER A 367 13.57 12.87 -27.06
CA SER A 367 14.56 13.81 -26.54
C SER A 367 15.89 13.09 -26.35
N GLY A 368 16.85 13.32 -27.25
CA GLY A 368 18.07 12.52 -27.29
C GLY A 368 17.77 11.04 -27.55
N GLU A 369 18.14 10.19 -26.59
CA GLU A 369 17.90 8.74 -26.59
C GLU A 369 16.55 8.37 -25.94
N LEU A 370 15.95 9.27 -25.16
CA LEU A 370 14.68 9.03 -24.50
C LEU A 370 13.52 9.07 -25.50
N THR A 371 12.64 8.08 -25.42
CA THR A 371 11.43 8.02 -26.23
C THR A 371 10.20 7.75 -25.36
N ALA A 372 9.07 8.34 -25.73
CA ALA A 372 7.80 8.15 -25.03
C ALA A 372 6.67 8.02 -26.04
N ARG A 373 5.66 7.20 -25.74
CA ARG A 373 4.46 7.07 -26.57
C ARG A 373 3.20 7.16 -25.72
N GLN A 374 2.29 8.04 -26.11
CA GLN A 374 1.02 8.28 -25.44
C GLN A 374 -0.14 7.99 -26.40
N SER A 375 -1.06 7.12 -25.98
CA SER A 375 -2.33 6.90 -26.68
C SER A 375 -3.31 8.04 -26.41
N LEU A 376 -4.01 8.50 -27.46
CA LEU A 376 -5.05 9.51 -27.35
C LEU A 376 -6.44 8.90 -27.11
N LEU A 377 -6.58 7.58 -27.13
CA LEU A 377 -7.88 6.91 -27.06
C LEU A 377 -8.63 7.21 -25.75
N GLY A 378 -7.90 7.22 -24.63
CA GLY A 378 -8.47 7.58 -23.31
C GLY A 378 -8.95 9.03 -23.26
N LEU A 379 -8.32 9.93 -24.01
CA LEU A 379 -8.67 11.35 -24.06
C LEU A 379 -10.05 11.56 -24.74
N TYR A 380 -10.35 10.77 -25.76
CA TYR A 380 -11.64 10.81 -26.46
C TYR A 380 -12.77 10.08 -25.74
N ALA A 381 -12.48 9.21 -24.76
CA ALA A 381 -13.49 8.37 -24.11
C ALA A 381 -14.65 9.18 -23.49
N LEU A 382 -14.35 10.28 -22.82
CA LEU A 382 -15.38 11.16 -22.24
C LEU A 382 -16.24 11.82 -23.32
N THR A 383 -15.63 12.24 -24.43
CA THR A 383 -16.36 12.86 -25.55
C THR A 383 -17.28 11.86 -26.25
N ALA A 384 -16.83 10.62 -26.41
CA ALA A 384 -17.64 9.53 -26.93
C ALA A 384 -18.83 9.24 -26.00
N LEU A 385 -18.62 9.23 -24.68
CA LEU A 385 -19.70 9.04 -23.71
C LEU A 385 -20.74 10.17 -23.77
N VAL A 386 -20.30 11.42 -23.75
CA VAL A 386 -21.19 12.60 -23.81
C VAL A 386 -22.01 12.61 -25.11
N THR A 387 -21.37 12.32 -26.25
CA THR A 387 -22.07 12.29 -27.54
C THR A 387 -23.14 11.19 -27.58
N VAL A 388 -22.85 9.98 -27.07
CA VAL A 388 -23.84 8.89 -26.94
C VAL A 388 -25.02 9.30 -26.07
N LEU A 389 -24.77 9.94 -24.93
CA LEU A 389 -25.84 10.41 -24.02
C LEU A 389 -26.71 11.49 -24.67
N VAL A 390 -26.13 12.43 -25.40
CA VAL A 390 -26.87 13.47 -26.13
C VAL A 390 -27.75 12.85 -27.23
N VAL A 391 -27.21 11.90 -28.00
CA VAL A 391 -27.97 11.18 -29.03
C VAL A 391 -29.12 10.39 -28.41
N LEU A 392 -28.88 9.70 -27.30
CA LEU A 392 -29.91 8.94 -26.58
C LEU A 392 -31.02 9.87 -26.04
N ALA A 393 -30.64 11.00 -25.45
CA ALA A 393 -31.59 12.00 -24.95
C ALA A 393 -32.45 12.58 -26.08
N LEU A 394 -31.84 12.89 -27.23
CA LEU A 394 -32.55 13.38 -28.41
C LEU A 394 -33.52 12.31 -28.95
N ALA A 395 -33.08 11.05 -29.03
CA ALA A 395 -33.93 9.93 -29.45
C ALA A 395 -35.15 9.75 -28.52
N LEU A 396 -34.94 9.83 -27.20
CA LEU A 396 -36.01 9.78 -26.21
C LEU A 396 -36.98 10.97 -26.32
N ALA A 397 -36.47 12.18 -26.57
CA ALA A 397 -37.29 13.37 -26.77
C ALA A 397 -38.17 13.24 -28.02
N VAL A 398 -37.61 12.78 -29.14
CA VAL A 398 -38.36 12.52 -30.40
C VAL A 398 -39.43 11.44 -30.18
N ALA A 399 -39.11 10.36 -29.47
CA ALA A 399 -40.08 9.31 -29.13
C ALA A 399 -41.25 9.86 -28.29
N LYS A 400 -40.98 10.72 -27.31
CA LYS A 400 -42.00 11.36 -26.48
C LYS A 400 -42.88 12.35 -27.26
N LEU A 401 -42.30 13.09 -28.20
CA LEU A 401 -43.02 14.01 -29.09
C LEU A 401 -43.94 13.26 -30.07
N ARG A 402 -43.46 12.16 -30.67
CA ARG A 402 -44.28 11.27 -31.53
C ARG A 402 -45.39 10.55 -30.75
N GLY A 403 -45.14 10.18 -29.50
CA GLY A 403 -46.14 9.59 -28.62
C GLY A 403 -47.28 10.54 -28.23
N ARG A 404 -47.05 11.87 -28.27
CA ARG A 404 -48.08 12.88 -28.03
C ARG A 404 -48.96 13.17 -29.25
N THR A 405 -48.48 12.93 -30.47
CA THR A 405 -49.26 13.12 -31.69
C THR A 405 -50.26 12.00 -31.98
N ALA A 406 -50.13 10.83 -31.33
CA ALA A 406 -51.09 9.73 -31.49
C ALA A 406 -52.45 9.98 -30.80
N ASN A 407 -52.55 10.97 -29.90
CA ASN A 407 -53.78 11.31 -29.18
C ASN A 407 -54.38 12.68 -29.54
N VAL A 408 -53.90 13.33 -30.61
CA VAL A 408 -54.49 14.60 -31.09
C VAL A 408 -55.20 14.36 -32.41
N ARG A 409 -56.35 13.68 -32.31
CA ARG A 409 -57.38 13.67 -33.35
C ARG A 409 -58.68 14.24 -32.77
N ARG A 410 -58.64 15.53 -32.42
CA ARG A 410 -59.76 16.50 -32.49
C ARG A 410 -59.31 17.85 -31.95
N THR A 411 -59.66 18.90 -32.71
CA THR A 411 -59.69 20.35 -32.34
C THR A 411 -58.35 21.02 -32.04
N ALA A 412 -58.04 22.23 -32.50
CA ALA A 412 -58.59 23.13 -33.49
C ALA A 412 -57.49 24.16 -33.83
N THR A 413 -57.62 24.81 -34.97
CA THR A 413 -56.73 25.81 -35.56
C THR A 413 -56.61 27.11 -34.74
N SER A 414 -55.37 27.55 -34.47
CA SER A 414 -54.89 28.92 -34.72
C SER A 414 -53.53 29.13 -34.06
N LEU A 415 -52.43 28.88 -34.79
CA LEU A 415 -51.11 29.53 -34.64
C LEU A 415 -50.12 28.99 -35.70
N THR A 416 -50.63 28.55 -36.85
CA THR A 416 -49.94 27.56 -37.71
C THR A 416 -49.01 28.15 -38.77
N ASP A 417 -49.12 29.42 -39.18
CA ASP A 417 -48.39 29.86 -40.38
C ASP A 417 -46.98 30.44 -40.13
N ARG A 418 -46.65 30.83 -38.90
CA ARG A 418 -45.26 31.18 -38.53
C ARG A 418 -44.46 29.96 -38.09
N CYS A 419 -45.06 29.05 -37.34
CA CYS A 419 -44.43 27.78 -36.93
C CYS A 419 -44.22 26.80 -38.09
N ARG A 420 -45.08 26.79 -39.12
CA ARG A 420 -44.91 25.90 -40.29
C ARG A 420 -43.69 26.22 -41.15
N ARG A 421 -43.18 27.46 -41.13
CA ARG A 421 -42.00 27.86 -41.91
C ARG A 421 -40.71 27.36 -41.26
N VAL A 422 -40.61 27.53 -39.94
CA VAL A 422 -39.51 27.00 -39.12
C VAL A 422 -39.59 25.48 -39.03
N ALA A 423 -40.79 24.91 -38.90
CA ALA A 423 -40.99 23.46 -38.93
C ALA A 423 -40.66 22.86 -40.30
N ARG A 424 -40.96 23.51 -41.43
CA ARG A 424 -40.52 23.02 -42.76
C ARG A 424 -39.00 23.13 -42.95
N TRP A 425 -38.38 24.17 -42.42
CA TRP A 425 -36.92 24.31 -42.46
C TRP A 425 -36.23 23.23 -41.60
N LEU A 426 -36.73 22.98 -40.38
CA LEU A 426 -36.22 21.94 -39.48
C LEU A 426 -36.58 20.52 -39.94
N VAL A 427 -37.75 20.30 -40.56
CA VAL A 427 -38.12 19.02 -41.17
C VAL A 427 -37.30 18.78 -42.44
N GLY A 428 -37.00 19.83 -43.23
CA GLY A 428 -36.09 19.72 -44.38
C GLY A 428 -34.63 19.49 -44.00
N LEU A 429 -34.20 19.98 -42.82
CA LEU A 429 -32.88 19.66 -42.23
C LEU A 429 -32.88 18.23 -41.70
N ALA A 430 -33.92 17.83 -40.97
CA ALA A 430 -34.08 16.48 -40.45
C ALA A 430 -34.16 15.45 -41.58
N PHE A 431 -34.88 15.74 -42.68
CA PHE A 431 -34.93 14.91 -43.89
C PHE A 431 -33.62 14.92 -44.67
N ARG A 432 -32.84 16.01 -44.69
CA ARG A 432 -31.50 16.00 -45.29
C ARG A 432 -30.49 15.21 -44.47
N VAL A 433 -30.62 15.23 -43.15
CA VAL A 433 -29.79 14.42 -42.24
C VAL A 433 -30.21 12.96 -42.28
N THR A 434 -31.51 12.65 -42.33
CA THR A 434 -31.99 11.27 -42.55
C THR A 434 -31.69 10.78 -43.95
N ALA A 435 -31.80 11.60 -45.01
CA ALA A 435 -31.40 11.21 -46.36
C ALA A 435 -29.88 11.10 -46.52
N ALA A 436 -29.08 11.86 -45.76
CA ALA A 436 -27.63 11.68 -45.69
C ALA A 436 -27.27 10.40 -44.92
N LEU A 437 -28.01 10.06 -43.86
CA LEU A 437 -27.84 8.80 -43.12
C LEU A 437 -28.33 7.59 -43.91
N GLU A 438 -29.48 7.69 -44.58
CA GLU A 438 -30.01 6.68 -45.49
C GLU A 438 -29.10 6.58 -46.72
N GLY A 439 -28.58 7.68 -47.24
CA GLY A 439 -27.56 7.69 -48.29
C GLY A 439 -26.25 7.04 -47.85
N LEU A 440 -25.82 7.23 -46.61
CA LEU A 440 -24.64 6.56 -46.02
C LEU A 440 -24.90 5.06 -45.81
N LEU A 441 -26.09 4.69 -45.34
CA LEU A 441 -26.51 3.30 -45.13
C LEU A 441 -26.74 2.57 -46.46
N ASP A 442 -27.27 3.24 -47.48
CA ASP A 442 -27.44 2.73 -48.83
C ASP A 442 -26.11 2.66 -49.56
N TRP A 443 -25.18 3.59 -49.32
CA TRP A 443 -23.80 3.54 -49.80
C TRP A 443 -23.03 2.38 -49.16
N LEU A 444 -23.18 2.18 -47.85
CA LEU A 444 -22.65 1.01 -47.13
C LEU A 444 -23.29 -0.29 -47.62
N ALA A 445 -24.61 -0.33 -47.79
CA ALA A 445 -25.32 -1.50 -48.30
C ALA A 445 -24.98 -1.77 -49.77
N ALA A 446 -24.75 -0.74 -50.59
CA ALA A 446 -24.28 -0.85 -51.96
C ALA A 446 -22.83 -1.32 -52.01
N ARG A 447 -21.97 -0.89 -51.08
CA ARG A 447 -20.60 -1.39 -50.96
C ARG A 447 -20.52 -2.81 -50.42
N VAL A 448 -21.39 -3.18 -49.49
CA VAL A 448 -21.56 -4.57 -49.05
C VAL A 448 -22.12 -5.43 -50.18
N ARG A 449 -23.07 -4.93 -50.98
CA ARG A 449 -23.57 -5.63 -52.18
C ARG A 449 -22.52 -5.74 -53.28
N ALA A 450 -21.70 -4.72 -53.50
CA ALA A 450 -20.58 -4.74 -54.45
C ALA A 450 -19.47 -5.67 -53.98
N LEU A 451 -19.17 -5.71 -52.67
CA LEU A 451 -18.26 -6.67 -52.05
C LEU A 451 -18.82 -8.09 -52.15
N ARG A 452 -20.13 -8.26 -51.98
CA ARG A 452 -20.83 -9.54 -52.16
C ARG A 452 -20.87 -9.99 -53.62
N ALA A 453 -20.94 -9.07 -54.57
CA ALA A 453 -20.85 -9.36 -56.00
C ALA A 453 -19.41 -9.66 -56.43
N ALA A 454 -18.42 -8.96 -55.88
CA ALA A 454 -16.99 -9.24 -56.07
C ALA A 454 -16.62 -10.60 -55.46
N LEU A 455 -17.09 -10.90 -54.25
CA LEU A 455 -16.98 -12.23 -53.64
C LEU A 455 -17.74 -13.27 -54.48
N ALA A 456 -18.98 -13.02 -54.90
CA ALA A 456 -19.70 -13.96 -55.77
C ALA A 456 -18.99 -14.21 -57.12
N SER A 457 -18.33 -13.20 -57.69
CA SER A 457 -17.52 -13.35 -58.92
C SER A 457 -16.23 -14.14 -58.68
N LEU A 458 -15.65 -14.05 -57.47
CA LEU A 458 -14.55 -14.90 -57.02
C LEU A 458 -15.03 -16.34 -56.72
N TRP A 459 -16.30 -16.53 -56.38
CA TRP A 459 -16.91 -17.83 -56.06
C TRP A 459 -17.48 -18.55 -57.30
N GLY A 460 -17.63 -17.84 -58.43
CA GLY A 460 -17.91 -18.43 -59.74
C GLY A 460 -16.70 -19.12 -60.39
N LEU A 461 -15.50 -18.96 -59.82
CA LEU A 461 -14.25 -19.55 -60.30
C LEU A 461 -13.93 -20.93 -59.73
N GLY A 462 -14.86 -21.55 -58.97
CA GLY A 462 -14.85 -23.00 -58.77
C GLY A 462 -13.66 -23.58 -58.00
N ILE A 463 -13.14 -22.88 -57.00
CA ILE A 463 -12.10 -23.44 -56.11
C ILE A 463 -12.57 -23.26 -54.66
N LEU A 464 -12.53 -24.38 -53.90
CA LEU A 464 -12.88 -24.55 -52.47
C LEU A 464 -14.33 -24.96 -52.17
N GLY A 465 -14.69 -26.17 -52.62
CA GLY A 465 -15.88 -26.90 -52.15
C GLY A 465 -15.81 -27.42 -50.70
N ALA A 466 -14.85 -26.98 -49.88
CA ALA A 466 -14.56 -27.57 -48.57
C ALA A 466 -14.82 -26.65 -47.35
N VAL A 467 -15.33 -25.42 -47.54
CA VAL A 467 -15.64 -24.51 -46.41
C VAL A 467 -17.11 -24.09 -46.43
N ARG A 468 -18.00 -25.05 -46.72
CA ARG A 468 -19.43 -24.81 -46.88
C ARG A 468 -20.20 -24.82 -45.53
N GLU A 469 -19.65 -25.44 -44.50
CA GLU A 469 -20.38 -25.67 -43.23
C GLU A 469 -19.89 -24.84 -42.05
N SER A 470 -18.66 -24.32 -42.07
CA SER A 470 -18.10 -23.59 -40.92
C SER A 470 -18.39 -22.08 -40.93
N VAL A 471 -18.72 -21.49 -42.09
CA VAL A 471 -18.90 -20.02 -42.21
C VAL A 471 -20.37 -19.60 -42.11
N THR A 472 -21.32 -20.47 -42.46
CA THR A 472 -22.76 -20.20 -42.33
C THR A 472 -23.21 -20.15 -40.86
N GLY A 473 -22.61 -20.97 -39.99
CA GLY A 473 -22.86 -20.96 -38.55
C GLY A 473 -22.33 -19.70 -37.84
N ALA A 474 -21.14 -19.23 -38.20
CA ALA A 474 -20.53 -18.05 -37.59
C ALA A 474 -21.22 -16.75 -38.00
N LEU A 475 -21.62 -16.63 -39.28
CA LEU A 475 -22.28 -15.42 -39.79
C LEU A 475 -23.70 -15.27 -39.24
N THR A 476 -24.46 -16.37 -39.12
CA THR A 476 -25.83 -16.35 -38.57
C THR A 476 -25.84 -16.05 -37.07
N TRP A 477 -24.82 -16.49 -36.33
CA TRP A 477 -24.63 -16.11 -34.92
C TRP A 477 -24.33 -14.60 -34.78
N LEU A 478 -23.41 -14.06 -35.62
CA LEU A 478 -23.05 -12.64 -35.62
C LEU A 478 -24.23 -11.72 -36.04
N LEU A 479 -25.11 -12.18 -36.93
CA LEU A 479 -26.28 -11.45 -37.44
C LEU A 479 -27.51 -11.49 -36.50
N SER A 480 -27.49 -12.28 -35.42
CA SER A 480 -28.63 -12.44 -34.48
C SER A 480 -28.59 -11.51 -33.26
N LEU A 481 -27.48 -10.81 -33.04
CA LEU A 481 -27.26 -9.84 -31.96
C LEU A 481 -28.24 -8.63 -31.94
N PRO A 482 -28.68 -8.06 -33.08
CA PRO A 482 -29.62 -6.93 -33.07
C PRO A 482 -31.03 -7.29 -32.58
N GLY A 483 -31.45 -8.55 -32.79
CA GLY A 483 -32.78 -9.04 -32.40
C GLY A 483 -32.89 -9.38 -30.91
N ARG A 484 -31.84 -9.98 -30.34
CA ARG A 484 -31.78 -10.35 -28.92
C ARG A 484 -31.68 -9.12 -28.00
N LEU A 485 -31.00 -8.07 -28.45
CA LEU A 485 -30.94 -6.80 -27.72
C LEU A 485 -32.30 -6.09 -27.67
N ARG A 486 -33.07 -6.12 -28.78
CA ARG A 486 -34.46 -5.61 -28.82
C ARG A 486 -35.41 -6.42 -27.94
N ALA A 487 -35.27 -7.74 -27.91
CA ALA A 487 -36.10 -8.61 -27.08
C ALA A 487 -35.80 -8.46 -25.58
N ALA A 488 -34.53 -8.32 -25.20
CA ALA A 488 -34.11 -8.08 -23.81
C ALA A 488 -34.58 -6.68 -23.32
N LEU A 489 -34.48 -5.65 -24.15
CA LEU A 489 -35.02 -4.32 -23.84
C LEU A 489 -36.54 -4.31 -23.75
N ALA A 490 -37.25 -5.05 -24.60
CA ALA A 490 -38.70 -5.18 -24.52
C ALA A 490 -39.14 -5.94 -23.26
N ALA A 491 -38.43 -7.00 -22.86
CA ALA A 491 -38.71 -7.79 -21.66
C ALA A 491 -38.40 -7.03 -20.36
N ALA A 492 -37.31 -6.26 -20.33
CA ALA A 492 -36.99 -5.39 -19.21
C ALA A 492 -38.05 -4.29 -19.02
N LEU A 493 -38.58 -3.74 -20.12
CA LEU A 493 -39.59 -2.68 -20.12
C LEU A 493 -41.01 -3.19 -19.78
N THR A 494 -41.31 -4.48 -19.96
CA THR A 494 -42.56 -5.11 -19.50
C THR A 494 -42.46 -5.53 -18.03
N TRP A 495 -41.30 -6.00 -17.58
CA TRP A 495 -41.02 -6.29 -16.17
C TRP A 495 -41.12 -5.02 -15.30
N LEU A 496 -40.54 -3.90 -15.76
CA LEU A 496 -40.63 -2.61 -15.06
C LEU A 496 -42.06 -2.05 -15.01
N ARG A 497 -42.93 -2.42 -15.96
CA ARG A 497 -44.35 -2.02 -15.97
C ARG A 497 -45.25 -2.91 -15.11
N GLY A 498 -44.77 -4.08 -14.67
CA GLY A 498 -45.50 -5.00 -13.78
C GLY A 498 -45.26 -4.76 -12.28
N LEU A 499 -44.27 -3.95 -11.90
CA LEU A 499 -43.92 -3.66 -10.51
C LEU A 499 -44.98 -2.90 -9.67
N PRO A 500 -45.90 -2.06 -10.21
CA PRO A 500 -46.90 -1.40 -9.37
C PRO A 500 -48.07 -2.31 -8.92
N GLY A 501 -48.16 -3.54 -9.43
CA GLY A 501 -49.21 -4.50 -9.08
C GLY A 501 -48.83 -5.51 -8.00
N ARG A 502 -47.52 -5.69 -7.71
CA ARG A 502 -47.03 -6.72 -6.77
C ARG A 502 -46.78 -6.21 -5.34
N LEU A 503 -46.79 -4.89 -5.12
CA LEU A 503 -46.75 -4.30 -3.78
C LEU A 503 -48.14 -3.92 -3.24
N ARG A 504 -49.22 -4.26 -3.96
CA ARG A 504 -50.61 -4.00 -3.54
C ARG A 504 -51.43 -5.27 -3.29
N LYS A 505 -50.77 -6.44 -3.29
CA LYS A 505 -51.37 -7.76 -3.04
C LYS A 505 -50.64 -8.53 -1.92
N ARG A 506 -50.13 -7.79 -0.93
CA ARG A 506 -49.62 -8.34 0.35
C ARG A 506 -50.09 -7.52 1.55
N GLY A 507 -51.24 -6.87 1.41
CA GLY A 507 -51.90 -6.07 2.45
C GLY A 507 -53.37 -6.47 2.67
N ALA A 508 -53.75 -7.67 2.24
CA ALA A 508 -55.05 -8.26 2.49
C ALA A 508 -54.84 -9.76 2.62
N ASP A 509 -54.37 -10.19 3.80
CA ASP A 509 -54.68 -11.53 4.34
C ASP A 509 -54.36 -11.65 5.84
N ASP A 510 -53.58 -10.76 6.47
CA ASP A 510 -53.38 -10.83 7.93
C ASP A 510 -54.27 -9.85 8.71
N ALA A 511 -55.58 -10.04 8.60
CA ALA A 511 -56.56 -9.43 9.49
C ALA A 511 -57.59 -10.47 9.94
N ARG A 512 -57.26 -11.11 11.07
CA ARG A 512 -58.06 -11.88 12.06
C ARG A 512 -57.09 -12.95 12.59
N THR A 513 -56.56 -12.86 13.81
CA THR A 513 -57.30 -12.82 15.08
C THR A 513 -56.42 -12.20 16.16
N ALA A 514 -57.03 -11.34 16.97
CA ALA A 514 -56.47 -10.82 18.21
C ALA A 514 -56.42 -11.92 19.27
N ASP A 515 -55.35 -11.94 20.08
CA ASP A 515 -55.42 -11.93 21.54
C ASP A 515 -53.98 -11.85 22.12
N GLY A 516 -53.77 -10.96 23.10
CA GLY A 516 -52.56 -10.94 23.93
C GLY A 516 -51.72 -9.67 23.90
N GLU A 517 -52.25 -8.58 24.48
CA GLU A 517 -51.59 -7.78 25.52
C GLU A 517 -50.04 -7.79 25.58
N THR A 518 -49.37 -6.76 25.07
CA THR A 518 -48.56 -5.82 25.88
C THR A 518 -47.99 -4.69 25.01
N VAL A 519 -48.20 -3.47 25.51
CA VAL A 519 -47.61 -2.24 25.01
C VAL A 519 -46.10 -2.24 25.31
N ALA A 520 -45.26 -2.05 24.30
CA ALA A 520 -43.89 -1.57 24.49
C ALA A 520 -43.48 -0.64 23.32
N THR A 521 -43.32 0.63 23.69
CA THR A 521 -42.56 1.72 23.06
C THR A 521 -41.31 1.23 22.31
N PRO A 522 -40.88 1.86 21.18
CA PRO A 522 -39.76 1.37 20.40
C PRO A 522 -38.49 1.33 21.25
N ALA A 523 -38.03 0.11 21.53
CA ALA A 523 -36.71 -0.12 22.06
C ALA A 523 -35.69 0.16 20.94
N SER A 524 -34.69 0.94 21.32
CA SER A 524 -33.38 1.11 20.70
C SER A 524 -32.90 -0.11 19.92
N ASP A 525 -32.38 0.15 18.73
CA ASP A 525 -31.73 -0.79 17.81
C ASP A 525 -30.58 -1.52 18.53
N ARG A 526 -30.88 -2.68 19.11
CA ARG A 526 -29.90 -3.59 19.73
C ARG A 526 -29.22 -4.39 18.63
N GLY A 527 -27.90 -4.32 18.62
CA GLY A 527 -27.01 -4.71 17.53
C GLY A 527 -27.25 -6.11 16.95
N THR A 528 -27.36 -6.15 15.62
CA THR A 528 -27.04 -7.36 14.87
C THR A 528 -25.51 -7.45 14.82
N ASP A 529 -24.94 -8.50 15.41
CA ASP A 529 -23.49 -8.76 15.39
C ASP A 529 -22.99 -8.84 13.92
N PRO A 530 -21.95 -8.09 13.50
CA PRO A 530 -21.43 -8.14 12.14
C PRO A 530 -21.10 -9.57 11.70
N SER A 531 -21.64 -9.97 10.55
CA SER A 531 -21.46 -11.30 9.97
C SER A 531 -20.29 -11.31 8.99
N GLY A 532 -19.25 -12.07 9.30
CA GLY A 532 -18.06 -12.23 8.47
C GLY A 532 -16.93 -11.21 8.72
N LEU A 533 -15.73 -11.57 8.25
CA LEU A 533 -14.47 -10.85 8.50
C LEU A 533 -14.51 -9.38 8.08
N ARG A 534 -15.05 -9.08 6.88
CA ARG A 534 -15.14 -7.72 6.34
C ARG A 534 -16.04 -6.81 7.17
N GLU A 535 -17.13 -7.34 7.70
CA GLU A 535 -18.07 -6.56 8.51
C GLU A 535 -17.49 -6.25 9.89
N ARG A 536 -16.83 -7.24 10.52
CA ARG A 536 -16.11 -7.08 11.80
C ARG A 536 -14.98 -6.06 11.69
N TRP A 537 -14.17 -6.15 10.64
CA TRP A 537 -13.13 -5.15 10.39
C TRP A 537 -13.70 -3.74 10.19
N ARG A 538 -14.78 -3.60 9.41
CA ARG A 538 -15.42 -2.29 9.21
C ARG A 538 -16.06 -1.74 10.47
N ALA A 539 -16.59 -2.60 11.34
CA ALA A 539 -17.13 -2.19 12.63
C ALA A 539 -16.00 -1.65 13.52
N PHE A 540 -14.91 -2.40 13.64
CA PHE A 540 -13.72 -1.97 14.39
C PHE A 540 -13.12 -0.67 13.84
N ALA A 541 -12.90 -0.56 12.53
CA ALA A 541 -12.32 0.64 11.92
C ALA A 541 -13.18 1.90 12.10
N ARG A 542 -14.51 1.74 12.18
CA ARG A 542 -15.45 2.85 12.48
C ARG A 542 -15.34 3.34 13.92
N TRP A 543 -14.94 2.48 14.87
CA TRP A 543 -14.71 2.90 16.25
C TRP A 543 -13.50 3.83 16.36
N ILE A 544 -12.45 3.55 15.58
CA ILE A 544 -11.17 4.27 15.64
C ILE A 544 -11.19 5.54 14.77
N ALA A 545 -11.80 5.49 13.57
CA ALA A 545 -11.78 6.59 12.62
C ALA A 545 -13.15 6.78 11.93
N PRO A 546 -14.20 7.24 12.64
CA PRO A 546 -15.59 7.23 12.15
C PRO A 546 -15.78 7.90 10.78
N GLU A 547 -15.08 9.01 10.51
CA GLU A 547 -15.20 9.75 9.24
C GLU A 547 -14.08 9.45 8.22
N ARG A 548 -12.94 8.91 8.68
CA ARG A 548 -11.72 8.75 7.87
C ARG A 548 -11.33 7.31 7.57
N TRP A 549 -12.00 6.32 8.16
CA TRP A 549 -11.65 4.91 8.00
C TRP A 549 -11.58 4.40 6.55
N PRO A 550 -12.38 4.87 5.56
CA PRO A 550 -12.25 4.39 4.18
C PRO A 550 -10.95 4.82 3.49
N GLN A 551 -10.27 5.83 4.04
CA GLN A 551 -9.03 6.39 3.51
C GLN A 551 -7.80 5.93 4.31
N ARG A 552 -7.98 5.11 5.36
CA ARG A 552 -6.89 4.64 6.21
C ARG A 552 -6.49 3.20 5.91
N THR A 553 -5.20 2.95 5.96
CA THR A 553 -4.68 1.58 5.79
C THR A 553 -4.96 0.74 7.04
N PRO A 554 -5.03 -0.60 6.93
CA PRO A 554 -5.19 -1.45 8.10
C PRO A 554 -4.10 -1.27 9.17
N GLY A 555 -2.89 -0.82 8.76
CA GLY A 555 -1.82 -0.50 9.71
C GLY A 555 -2.01 0.79 10.46
N GLU A 556 -2.52 1.81 9.79
CA GLU A 556 -2.87 3.08 10.43
C GLU A 556 -3.99 2.90 11.44
N VAL A 557 -5.03 2.12 11.10
CA VAL A 557 -6.12 1.80 12.03
C VAL A 557 -5.61 1.02 13.25
N ALA A 558 -4.71 0.04 13.04
CA ALA A 558 -4.13 -0.75 14.14
C ALA A 558 -3.23 0.08 15.07
N ARG A 559 -2.42 0.99 14.51
CA ARG A 559 -1.54 1.87 15.27
C ARG A 559 -2.36 2.84 16.13
N GLU A 560 -3.33 3.51 15.51
CA GLU A 560 -4.22 4.45 16.22
C GLU A 560 -5.03 3.73 17.31
N ALA A 561 -5.50 2.51 17.07
CA ALA A 561 -6.20 1.73 18.09
C ALA A 561 -5.32 1.42 19.31
N ALA A 562 -4.04 1.08 19.08
CA ALA A 562 -3.09 0.83 20.17
C ALA A 562 -2.74 2.10 20.96
N GLU A 563 -2.72 3.26 20.29
CA GLU A 563 -2.54 4.58 20.92
C GLU A 563 -3.77 5.00 21.74
N THR A 564 -4.96 4.59 21.31
CA THR A 564 -6.24 4.85 21.99
C THR A 564 -6.51 3.89 23.16
N GLY A 565 -5.59 2.95 23.44
CA GLY A 565 -5.67 2.05 24.60
C GLY A 565 -6.27 0.67 24.34
N PHE A 566 -6.63 0.32 23.10
CA PHE A 566 -7.17 -1.00 22.80
C PHE A 566 -6.12 -2.13 23.02
N PRO A 567 -6.55 -3.36 23.40
CA PRO A 567 -5.67 -4.50 23.59
C PRO A 567 -4.81 -4.81 22.37
N ARG A 568 -3.50 -4.59 22.49
CA ARG A 568 -2.54 -4.66 21.36
C ARG A 568 -2.54 -6.02 20.65
N GLU A 569 -2.72 -7.10 21.39
CA GLU A 569 -2.74 -8.46 20.85
C GLU A 569 -3.98 -8.69 19.96
N SER A 570 -5.18 -8.37 20.47
CA SER A 570 -6.44 -8.50 19.72
C SER A 570 -6.48 -7.60 18.48
N VAL A 571 -5.94 -6.37 18.57
CA VAL A 571 -5.80 -5.47 17.41
C VAL A 571 -4.88 -6.08 16.35
N ARG A 572 -3.72 -6.61 16.76
CA ARG A 572 -2.75 -7.25 15.85
C ARG A 572 -3.36 -8.47 15.17
N ASP A 573 -4.08 -9.31 15.90
CA ASP A 573 -4.67 -10.53 15.36
C ASP A 573 -5.79 -10.27 14.36
N LEU A 574 -6.72 -9.36 14.67
CA LEU A 574 -7.78 -8.97 13.73
C LEU A 574 -7.19 -8.33 12.47
N THR A 575 -6.19 -7.45 12.63
CA THR A 575 -5.52 -6.78 11.50
C THR A 575 -4.74 -7.77 10.64
N ARG A 576 -4.05 -8.74 11.25
CA ARG A 576 -3.28 -9.77 10.54
C ARG A 576 -4.21 -10.66 9.72
N VAL A 577 -5.31 -11.16 10.30
CA VAL A 577 -6.26 -12.01 9.59
C VAL A 577 -6.91 -11.25 8.42
N PHE A 578 -7.28 -9.99 8.62
CA PHE A 578 -7.83 -9.15 7.55
C PHE A 578 -6.82 -8.92 6.42
N ARG A 579 -5.56 -8.60 6.75
CA ARG A 579 -4.49 -8.40 5.77
C ARG A 579 -4.20 -9.66 4.95
N ASP A 580 -4.13 -10.79 5.63
CA ASP A 580 -3.86 -12.08 5.01
C ASP A 580 -4.90 -12.46 3.96
N VAL A 581 -6.18 -12.15 4.21
CA VAL A 581 -7.29 -12.46 3.30
C VAL A 581 -7.39 -11.43 2.17
N GLU A 582 -7.38 -10.14 2.48
CA GLU A 582 -7.60 -9.09 1.47
C GLU A 582 -6.37 -8.77 0.62
N TYR A 583 -5.18 -8.83 1.22
CA TYR A 583 -3.93 -8.40 0.58
C TYR A 583 -2.93 -9.56 0.45
N GLY A 584 -3.03 -10.59 1.28
CA GLY A 584 -2.13 -11.75 1.29
C GLY A 584 -2.54 -12.91 0.39
N GLY A 585 -3.66 -12.80 -0.32
CA GLY A 585 -4.16 -13.83 -1.25
C GLY A 585 -4.57 -15.16 -0.58
N ARG A 586 -4.76 -15.18 0.74
CA ARG A 586 -5.20 -16.38 1.47
C ARG A 586 -6.72 -16.50 1.43
N SER A 587 -7.23 -17.73 1.35
CA SER A 587 -8.67 -17.99 1.39
C SER A 587 -9.25 -17.79 2.80
N GLU A 588 -10.48 -17.29 2.88
CA GLU A 588 -11.29 -17.31 4.12
C GLU A 588 -11.57 -18.77 4.50
N THR A 589 -10.96 -19.25 5.59
CA THR A 589 -11.24 -20.57 6.17
C THR A 589 -11.97 -20.42 7.50
N PRO A 590 -12.78 -21.42 7.92
CA PRO A 590 -13.54 -21.36 9.17
C PRO A 590 -12.66 -21.05 10.40
N GLU A 591 -11.43 -21.56 10.46
CA GLU A 591 -10.51 -21.32 11.56
C GLU A 591 -9.99 -19.88 11.61
N ARG A 592 -9.87 -19.21 10.45
CA ARG A 592 -9.48 -17.79 10.36
C ARG A 592 -10.64 -16.88 10.71
N GLU A 593 -11.84 -17.24 10.28
CA GLU A 593 -13.06 -16.53 10.65
C GLU A 593 -13.30 -16.62 12.17
N GLU A 594 -13.09 -17.79 12.76
CA GLU A 594 -13.16 -17.96 14.21
C GLU A 594 -12.11 -17.12 14.95
N ARG A 595 -10.85 -17.12 14.49
CA ARG A 595 -9.80 -16.27 15.06
C ARG A 595 -10.12 -14.78 14.97
N ALA A 596 -10.66 -14.33 13.84
CA ALA A 596 -11.10 -12.96 13.67
C ALA A 596 -12.30 -12.60 14.55
N ARG A 597 -13.23 -13.54 14.75
CA ARG A 597 -14.35 -13.38 15.68
C ARG A 597 -13.85 -13.21 17.12
N THR A 598 -13.00 -14.11 17.60
CA THR A 598 -12.42 -14.04 18.95
C THR A 598 -11.66 -12.72 19.18
N ALA A 599 -10.85 -12.31 18.21
CA ALA A 599 -10.12 -11.04 18.29
C ALA A 599 -11.07 -9.83 18.31
N PHE A 600 -12.14 -9.85 17.50
CA PHE A 600 -13.15 -8.79 17.48
C PHE A 600 -13.96 -8.73 18.78
N ASP A 601 -14.34 -9.88 19.33
CA ASP A 601 -15.13 -9.95 20.57
C ASP A 601 -14.33 -9.39 21.75
N ALA A 602 -13.03 -9.69 21.84
CA ALA A 602 -12.15 -9.11 22.85
C ALA A 602 -12.01 -7.58 22.73
N LEU A 603 -12.05 -7.03 21.51
CA LEU A 603 -12.02 -5.58 21.28
C LEU A 603 -13.35 -4.91 21.64
N ARG A 604 -14.47 -5.60 21.39
CA ARG A 604 -15.82 -5.15 21.78
C ARG A 604 -15.95 -5.12 23.30
N ASP A 605 -15.55 -6.19 23.98
CA ASP A 605 -15.63 -6.30 25.44
C ASP A 605 -14.77 -5.22 26.13
N HIS A 606 -13.58 -4.93 25.60
CA HIS A 606 -12.74 -3.85 26.13
C HIS A 606 -13.42 -2.47 26.00
N ARG A 607 -14.06 -2.20 24.87
CA ARG A 607 -14.80 -0.96 24.66
C ARG A 607 -16.00 -0.84 25.61
N GLU A 608 -16.78 -1.92 25.74
CA GLU A 608 -17.93 -1.95 26.65
C GLU A 608 -17.50 -1.77 28.11
N ALA A 609 -16.33 -2.29 28.50
CA ALA A 609 -15.75 -2.05 29.83
C ALA A 609 -15.30 -0.59 30.02
N ALA A 610 -14.70 0.03 29.00
CA ALA A 610 -14.30 1.43 29.05
C ALA A 610 -15.51 2.38 29.12
N ASP A 611 -16.55 2.10 28.33
CA ASP A 611 -17.80 2.86 28.33
C ASP A 611 -18.56 2.68 29.67
N ALA A 612 -18.37 1.55 30.38
CA ALA A 612 -18.99 1.29 31.69
C ALA A 612 -18.27 1.95 32.88
N ASP A 613 -16.97 2.27 32.75
CA ASP A 613 -16.22 3.00 33.78
C ASP A 613 -16.55 4.50 33.77
N ASP A 614 -16.93 5.07 32.61
CA ASP A 614 -17.31 6.49 32.45
C ASP A 614 -18.71 6.80 33.03
N ASP A 615 -19.55 5.77 33.23
CA ASP A 615 -20.92 5.89 33.77
C ASP A 615 -21.00 5.63 35.30
N ARG A 616 -19.86 5.47 36.02
CA ARG A 616 -19.89 5.42 37.50
C ARG A 616 -20.13 6.82 38.07
N PRO A 617 -21.23 7.06 38.80
CA PRO A 617 -21.41 8.33 39.52
C PRO A 617 -20.33 8.46 40.59
N ASP A 618 -19.69 9.62 40.66
CA ASP A 618 -18.74 9.99 41.71
C ASP A 618 -19.38 9.75 43.09
N GLU A 619 -18.97 8.66 43.78
CA GLU A 619 -19.23 8.54 45.21
C GLU A 619 -18.36 9.59 45.92
N GLU A 620 -19.01 10.63 46.45
CA GLU A 620 -18.39 11.66 47.28
C GLU A 620 -17.51 11.02 48.37
N PRO A 621 -16.25 11.44 48.53
CA PRO A 621 -15.41 10.93 49.61
C PRO A 621 -15.95 11.43 50.96
N GLU A 622 -16.40 10.49 51.78
CA GLU A 622 -16.80 10.68 53.16
C GLU A 622 -15.64 11.31 53.97
N VAL A 623 -15.78 12.60 54.27
CA VAL A 623 -14.87 13.33 55.17
C VAL A 623 -15.08 12.79 56.58
N THR A 624 -14.22 11.88 57.02
CA THR A 624 -14.15 11.49 58.43
C THR A 624 -13.49 12.62 59.22
N ASP A 625 -14.32 13.44 59.86
CA ASP A 625 -13.94 14.28 60.99
C ASP A 625 -13.65 13.39 62.21
N ARG A 626 -12.39 13.39 62.66
CA ARG A 626 -12.02 13.01 64.02
C ARG A 626 -11.01 14.02 64.54
N GLY A 627 -11.46 14.80 65.52
CA GLY A 627 -10.63 15.58 66.43
C GLY A 627 -9.98 14.75 67.53
#